data_AF-A0A522RLE2-F1
#
_entry.id   AF-A0A522RLE2-F1
#
_cell.length_a   1.000
_cell.length_b   1.000
_cell.length_c   1.000
_cell.angle_alpha   90.00
_cell.angle_beta   90.00
_cell.angle_gamma   90.00
#
_symmetry.space_group_name_H-M   'P 1'
#
loop_
_entity.id
_entity.type
_entity.pdbx_description
1 polymer ?
#
loop_
_entity_poly.entity_id
_entity_poly.type
_entity_poly.pdbx_seq_one_letter_code
_entity_poly.pdbx_strand_id
1 'polypeptide(L)'
;LPAARVIIVRRDPVETCLACYRQWFTGDSGFAYDLDEMADYCIDFMRVTRFWLEKYPDRVFDLEYEKLLTEPEPVIRRLLDFCGLQFSPACLAFHKTERAVLSAPSAAQVRQPLQRNTARADRYGDRLDALRARLRTAGLA
;
A
#
# COMPACT_ATOMS: atom_id res chain seq x y z
N LEU A 1 -0.23 -24.19 0.60
CA LEU A 1 1.07 -23.53 0.32
C LEU A 1 1.90 -23.41 1.60
N PRO A 2 2.52 -24.49 2.10
CA PRO A 2 3.22 -24.47 3.38
C PRO A 2 4.47 -23.58 3.41
N ALA A 3 5.04 -23.24 2.24
CA ALA A 3 6.25 -22.40 2.10
C ALA A 3 5.96 -20.96 1.64
N ALA A 4 4.69 -20.54 1.52
CA ALA A 4 4.38 -19.19 1.05
C ALA A 4 4.82 -18.12 2.06
N ARG A 5 5.37 -17.04 1.53
CA ARG A 5 5.65 -15.78 2.23
C ARG A 5 4.59 -14.76 1.82
N VAL A 6 4.07 -14.00 2.77
CA VAL A 6 3.07 -12.96 2.55
C VAL A 6 3.72 -11.61 2.81
N ILE A 7 3.49 -10.66 1.92
CA ILE A 7 3.96 -9.27 2.05
C ILE A 7 2.71 -8.41 2.17
N ILE A 8 2.55 -7.78 3.33
CA ILE A 8 1.48 -6.80 3.54
C ILE A 8 2.07 -5.43 3.28
N VAL A 9 1.50 -4.71 2.31
CA VAL A 9 1.90 -3.33 2.03
C VAL A 9 0.94 -2.39 2.75
N ARG A 10 1.47 -1.61 3.68
CA ARG A 10 0.74 -0.55 4.38
C ARG A 10 1.20 0.81 3.85
N ARG A 11 0.25 1.69 3.67
CA ARG A 11 0.44 3.09 3.30
C ARG A 11 -0.35 3.94 4.30
N ASP A 12 -0.07 5.24 4.37
CA ASP A 12 -0.92 6.19 5.09
C ASP A 12 -2.42 5.92 4.82
N PRO A 13 -3.24 5.72 5.88
CA PRO A 13 -4.66 5.37 5.74
C PRO A 13 -5.49 6.41 4.99
N VAL A 14 -5.22 7.71 5.20
CA VAL A 14 -5.95 8.80 4.54
C VAL A 14 -5.63 8.81 3.05
N GLU A 15 -4.35 8.68 2.70
CA GLU A 15 -3.88 8.58 1.32
C GLU A 15 -4.44 7.33 0.61
N THR A 16 -4.56 6.22 1.33
CA THR A 16 -5.11 4.97 0.79
C THR A 16 -6.59 5.12 0.47
N CYS A 17 -7.38 5.61 1.42
CA CYS A 17 -8.82 5.83 1.22
C CYS A 17 -9.07 6.83 0.08
N LEU A 18 -8.34 7.95 0.06
CA LEU A 18 -8.45 8.94 -1.01
C LEU A 18 -8.04 8.39 -2.38
N ALA A 19 -6.98 7.58 -2.45
CA ALA A 19 -6.54 6.98 -3.71
C ALA A 19 -7.58 6.02 -4.28
N CYS A 20 -8.17 5.16 -3.43
CA CYS A 20 -9.27 4.29 -3.84
C CYS A 20 -10.50 5.10 -4.28
N TYR A 21 -10.90 6.11 -3.50
CA TYR A 21 -12.05 6.96 -3.83
C TYR A 21 -11.95 7.67 -5.17
N ARG A 22 -10.75 8.05 -5.58
CA ARG A 22 -10.51 8.74 -6.84
C ARG A 22 -10.26 7.79 -8.01
N GLN A 23 -10.04 6.51 -7.74
CA GLN A 23 -9.73 5.54 -8.77
C GLN A 23 -11.03 4.95 -9.32
N TRP A 24 -11.21 5.05 -10.64
CA TRP A 24 -12.27 4.32 -11.31
C TRP A 24 -11.92 2.83 -11.36
N PHE A 25 -12.62 2.03 -10.56
CA PHE A 25 -12.52 0.57 -10.61
C PHE A 25 -13.58 0.00 -11.53
N THR A 26 -13.16 -0.90 -12.42
CA THR A 26 -14.06 -1.68 -13.27
C THR A 26 -14.65 -2.84 -12.47
N GLY A 27 -15.98 -2.93 -12.37
CA GLY A 27 -16.67 -4.01 -11.66
C GLY A 27 -17.45 -3.51 -10.44
N ASP A 28 -17.81 -4.42 -9.55
CA ASP A 28 -18.55 -4.09 -8.33
C ASP A 28 -17.57 -3.69 -7.21
N SER A 29 -17.35 -2.38 -7.08
CA SER A 29 -16.51 -1.78 -6.04
C SER A 29 -17.18 -0.53 -5.49
N GLY A 30 -18.50 -0.61 -5.27
CA GLY A 30 -19.30 0.51 -4.75
C GLY A 30 -18.71 1.15 -3.49
N PHE A 31 -18.15 0.32 -2.61
CA PHE A 31 -17.50 0.75 -1.37
C PHE A 31 -16.36 1.74 -1.58
N ALA A 32 -15.70 1.73 -2.75
CA ALA A 32 -14.61 2.65 -3.03
C ALA A 32 -15.09 4.10 -3.13
N TYR A 33 -16.36 4.33 -3.46
CA TYR A 33 -16.91 5.66 -3.75
C TYR A 33 -17.65 6.30 -2.58
N ASP A 34 -17.48 5.77 -1.37
CA ASP A 34 -17.89 6.39 -0.12
C ASP A 34 -16.68 6.42 0.84
N LEU A 35 -16.33 7.60 1.36
CA LEU A 35 -15.17 7.77 2.24
C LEU A 35 -15.38 7.18 3.64
N ASP A 36 -16.62 7.08 4.12
CA ASP A 36 -16.94 6.43 5.38
C ASP A 36 -16.80 4.91 5.25
N GLU A 37 -17.30 4.33 4.15
CA GLU A 37 -17.11 2.90 3.88
C GLU A 37 -15.62 2.59 3.67
N MET A 38 -14.89 3.40 2.91
CA MET A 38 -13.45 3.23 2.73
C MET A 38 -12.67 3.27 4.05
N ALA A 39 -13.07 4.14 4.98
CA ALA A 39 -12.48 4.17 6.32
C ALA A 39 -12.71 2.85 7.05
N ASP A 40 -13.92 2.30 7.02
CA ASP A 40 -14.26 1.03 7.66
C ASP A 40 -13.45 -0.15 7.07
N TYR A 41 -13.35 -0.20 5.73
CA TYR A 41 -12.49 -1.18 5.05
C TYR A 41 -11.01 -1.03 5.45
N CYS A 42 -10.52 0.20 5.58
CA CYS A 42 -9.15 0.45 6.01
C CYS A 42 -8.91 0.01 7.46
N ILE A 43 -9.86 0.28 8.35
CA ILE A 43 -9.82 -0.13 9.77
C ILE A 43 -9.79 -1.65 9.88
N ASP A 44 -10.66 -2.34 9.15
CA ASP A 44 -10.72 -3.80 9.13
C ASP A 44 -9.44 -4.41 8.53
N PHE A 45 -8.92 -3.83 7.45
CA PHE A 45 -7.64 -4.22 6.88
C PHE A 45 -6.49 -4.09 7.90
N MET A 46 -6.43 -2.99 8.64
CA MET A 46 -5.39 -2.77 9.66
C MET A 46 -5.54 -3.74 10.84
N ARG A 47 -6.76 -4.04 11.27
CA ARG A 47 -7.05 -5.04 12.32
C ARG A 47 -6.58 -6.44 11.90
N VAL A 48 -6.95 -6.87 10.69
CA VAL A 48 -6.58 -8.18 10.15
C VAL A 48 -5.08 -8.27 9.90
N THR A 49 -4.45 -7.21 9.40
CA THR A 49 -3.00 -7.13 9.21
C THR A 49 -2.26 -7.38 10.53
N ARG A 50 -2.67 -6.71 11.60
CA ARG A 50 -2.07 -6.88 12.94
C ARG A 50 -2.14 -8.34 13.40
N PHE A 51 -3.31 -8.96 13.25
CA PHE A 51 -3.49 -10.37 13.60
C PHE A 51 -2.53 -11.30 12.85
N TRP A 52 -2.35 -11.10 11.53
CA TRP A 52 -1.46 -11.96 10.74
C TRP A 52 0.02 -11.74 11.08
N LEU A 53 0.42 -10.50 11.34
CA LEU A 53 1.78 -10.16 11.77
C LEU A 53 2.12 -10.79 13.13
N GLU A 54 1.18 -10.75 14.08
CA GLU A 54 1.36 -11.37 15.40
C GLU A 54 1.37 -12.90 15.33
N LYS A 55 0.48 -13.48 14.52
CA LYS A 55 0.31 -14.93 14.45
C LYS A 55 1.39 -15.64 13.61
N TYR A 56 1.95 -14.96 12.62
CA TYR A 56 2.94 -15.53 11.71
C TYR A 56 4.08 -14.55 11.39
N PRO A 57 4.84 -14.10 12.39
CA PRO A 57 5.92 -13.13 12.19
C PRO A 57 7.00 -13.63 11.22
N ASP A 58 7.22 -14.94 11.16
CA ASP A 58 8.16 -15.54 10.22
C ASP A 58 7.59 -15.70 8.81
N ARG A 59 6.28 -15.53 8.58
CA ARG A 59 5.66 -15.76 7.26
C ARG A 59 4.96 -14.55 6.69
N VAL A 60 4.83 -13.48 7.47
CA VAL A 60 4.17 -12.24 7.07
C VAL A 60 5.13 -11.08 7.30
N PHE A 61 5.46 -10.37 6.23
CA PHE A 61 6.32 -9.19 6.26
C PHE A 61 5.49 -7.92 6.17
N ASP A 62 5.77 -6.98 7.06
CA ASP A 62 5.16 -5.66 7.06
C ASP A 62 6.00 -4.66 6.25
N LEU A 63 5.47 -4.23 5.10
CA LEU A 63 6.10 -3.27 4.21
C LEU A 63 5.38 -1.92 4.33
N GLU A 64 6.04 -0.95 4.95
CA GLU A 64 5.58 0.44 4.99
C GLU A 64 5.99 1.16 3.69
N TYR A 65 5.00 1.59 2.92
CA TYR A 65 5.18 2.19 1.61
C TYR A 65 5.99 3.49 1.68
N GLU A 66 5.76 4.31 2.69
CA GLU A 66 6.48 5.57 2.92
C GLU A 66 7.98 5.31 3.11
N LYS A 67 8.35 4.26 3.86
CA LYS A 67 9.76 3.84 4.01
C LYS A 67 10.34 3.34 2.69
N LEU A 68 9.57 2.62 1.88
CA LEU A 68 10.02 2.21 0.54
C LEU A 68 10.34 3.43 -0.34
N LEU A 69 9.59 4.53 -0.22
CA LEU A 69 9.86 5.76 -0.98
C LEU A 69 11.12 6.50 -0.51
N THR A 70 11.33 6.59 0.81
CA THR A 70 12.48 7.30 1.38
C THR A 70 13.77 6.49 1.26
N GLU A 71 13.70 5.18 1.51
CA GLU A 71 14.83 4.25 1.64
C GLU A 71 14.61 2.98 0.79
N PRO A 72 14.52 3.10 -0.55
CA PRO A 72 14.12 1.99 -1.41
C PRO A 72 15.06 0.80 -1.34
N GLU A 73 16.37 1.01 -1.41
CA GLU A 73 17.34 -0.09 -1.43
C GLU A 73 17.36 -0.88 -0.10
N PRO A 74 17.49 -0.26 1.09
CA PRO A 74 17.42 -0.99 2.36
C PRO A 74 16.11 -1.76 2.53
N VAL A 75 14.97 -1.17 2.17
CA VAL A 75 13.66 -1.83 2.29
C VAL A 75 13.55 -3.02 1.34
N ILE A 76 13.96 -2.87 0.08
CA ILE A 76 13.93 -3.95 -0.92
C ILE A 76 14.88 -5.08 -0.51
N ARG A 77 16.06 -4.79 0.02
CA ARG A 77 16.99 -5.83 0.50
C ARG A 77 16.36 -6.64 1.63
N ARG A 78 15.81 -5.98 2.65
CA ARG A 78 15.09 -6.66 3.75
C ARG A 78 13.92 -7.51 3.26
N LEU A 79 13.16 -7.01 2.30
CA LEU A 79 12.06 -7.74 1.68
C LEU A 79 12.55 -9.02 0.97
N LEU A 80 13.62 -8.91 0.19
CA LEU A 80 14.20 -10.05 -0.53
C LEU A 80 14.82 -11.06 0.43
N ASP A 81 15.51 -10.61 1.47
CA ASP A 81 16.07 -11.47 2.52
C ASP A 81 14.97 -12.26 3.23
N PHE A 82 13.85 -11.61 3.58
CA PHE A 82 12.66 -12.28 4.13
C PHE A 82 12.10 -13.36 3.19
N CYS A 83 12.12 -13.10 1.88
CA CYS A 83 11.71 -14.04 0.85
C CYS A 83 12.77 -15.12 0.54
N GLY A 84 14.00 -15.02 1.07
CA GLY A 84 15.12 -15.90 0.73
C GLY A 84 15.63 -15.69 -0.70
N LEU A 85 15.53 -14.47 -1.24
CA LEU A 85 15.92 -14.10 -2.59
C LEU A 85 17.15 -13.19 -2.60
N GLN A 86 17.98 -13.31 -3.63
CA GLN A 86 19.14 -12.43 -3.79
C GLN A 86 18.75 -11.07 -4.34
N PHE A 87 19.40 -10.02 -3.84
CA PHE A 87 19.24 -8.68 -4.38
C PHE A 87 19.78 -8.56 -5.81
N SER A 88 19.02 -7.86 -6.66
CA SER A 88 19.46 -7.44 -7.99
C SER A 88 19.28 -5.92 -8.14
N PRO A 89 20.25 -5.19 -8.72
CA PRO A 89 20.08 -3.77 -9.05
C PRO A 89 18.85 -3.49 -9.93
N ALA A 90 18.38 -4.49 -10.69
CA ALA A 90 17.16 -4.38 -11.50
C ALA A 90 15.90 -4.09 -10.64
N CYS A 91 15.89 -4.45 -9.35
CA CYS A 91 14.80 -4.11 -8.44
C CYS A 91 14.63 -2.60 -8.23
N LEU A 92 15.73 -1.83 -8.29
CA LEU A 92 15.70 -0.37 -8.22
C LEU A 92 15.35 0.27 -9.58
N ALA A 93 15.61 -0.44 -10.67
CA ALA A 93 15.28 -0.05 -12.03
C ALA A 93 14.02 -0.75 -12.57
N PHE A 94 13.05 -1.08 -11.70
CA PHE A 94 11.85 -1.87 -12.04
C PHE A 94 11.07 -1.30 -13.24
N HIS A 95 11.02 0.03 -13.39
CA HIS A 95 10.35 0.74 -14.47
C HIS A 95 10.95 0.46 -15.86
N LYS A 96 12.15 -0.12 -15.93
CA LYS A 96 12.80 -0.54 -17.19
C LYS A 96 12.42 -1.96 -17.62
N THR A 97 11.59 -2.68 -16.85
CA THR A 97 11.16 -4.02 -17.23
C THR A 97 10.30 -3.99 -18.49
N GLU A 98 10.56 -4.90 -19.42
CA GLU A 98 9.76 -5.05 -20.65
C GLU A 98 8.48 -5.88 -20.43
N ARG A 99 8.35 -6.52 -19.26
CA ARG A 99 7.19 -7.34 -18.93
C ARG A 99 5.92 -6.51 -18.91
N ALA A 100 4.82 -7.12 -19.38
CA ALA A 100 3.50 -6.50 -19.31
C ALA A 100 3.10 -6.25 -17.85
N VAL A 101 2.66 -5.02 -17.56
CA VAL A 101 2.07 -4.66 -16.27
C VAL A 101 0.56 -4.86 -16.39
N LEU A 102 0.04 -5.90 -15.74
CA LEU A 102 -1.36 -6.32 -15.88
C LEU A 102 -2.32 -5.56 -14.94
N SER A 103 -1.79 -4.81 -13.96
CA SER A 103 -2.58 -4.02 -13.02
C SER A 103 -3.06 -2.72 -13.65
N ALA A 104 -4.24 -2.74 -14.28
CA ALA A 104 -4.76 -1.60 -15.05
C ALA A 104 -4.76 -0.25 -14.29
N PRO A 105 -5.18 -0.15 -13.00
CA PRO A 105 -5.20 1.14 -12.29
C PRO A 105 -3.82 1.78 -12.05
N SER A 106 -2.78 0.96 -11.87
CA SER A 106 -1.44 1.43 -11.49
C SER A 106 -0.40 1.29 -12.60
N ALA A 107 -0.76 0.75 -13.77
CA ALA A 107 0.18 0.40 -14.84
C ALA A 107 1.03 1.58 -15.30
N ALA A 108 0.44 2.76 -15.48
CA ALA A 108 1.15 3.97 -15.89
C ALA A 108 2.16 4.43 -14.81
N GLN A 109 1.82 4.27 -13.53
CA GLN A 109 2.67 4.68 -12.41
C GLN A 109 3.87 3.73 -12.26
N VAL A 110 3.67 2.41 -12.41
CA VAL A 110 4.74 1.40 -12.32
C VAL A 110 5.77 1.53 -13.44
N ARG A 111 5.41 2.16 -14.57
CA ARG A 111 6.33 2.45 -15.67
C ARG A 111 7.19 3.70 -15.45
N GLN A 112 7.05 4.38 -14.31
CA GLN A 112 7.87 5.52 -13.94
C GLN A 112 8.89 5.14 -12.85
N PRO A 113 10.04 5.83 -12.77
CA PRO A 113 10.92 5.73 -11.60
C PRO A 113 10.15 5.99 -10.30
N LEU A 114 10.62 5.41 -9.19
CA LEU A 114 9.97 5.59 -7.89
C LEU A 114 9.88 7.08 -7.54
N GLN A 115 8.65 7.56 -7.36
CA GLN A 115 8.36 8.96 -7.03
C GLN A 115 8.18 9.11 -5.52
N ARG A 116 8.86 10.08 -4.90
CA ARG A 116 8.73 10.35 -3.46
C ARG A 116 7.50 11.18 -3.09
N ASN A 117 7.02 12.03 -4.01
CA ASN A 117 5.92 12.97 -3.73
C ASN A 117 4.57 12.48 -4.29
N THR A 118 4.10 11.34 -3.76
CA THR A 118 2.84 10.71 -4.17
C THR A 118 1.65 11.11 -3.31
N ALA A 119 1.88 11.72 -2.14
CA ALA A 119 0.83 12.20 -1.25
C ALA A 119 -0.02 13.31 -1.89
N ARG A 120 -1.33 13.28 -1.66
CA ARG A 120 -2.30 14.21 -2.23
C ARG A 120 -3.34 14.72 -1.24
N ALA A 121 -3.50 14.11 -0.06
CA ALA A 121 -4.54 14.42 0.92
C ALA A 121 -4.52 15.89 1.37
N ASP A 122 -3.34 16.48 1.54
CA ASP A 122 -3.20 17.89 1.93
C ASP A 122 -3.89 18.86 0.97
N ARG A 123 -3.96 18.50 -0.33
CA ARG A 123 -4.61 19.34 -1.35
C ARG A 123 -6.14 19.41 -1.19
N TYR A 124 -6.71 18.50 -0.40
CA TYR A 124 -8.15 18.42 -0.17
C TYR A 124 -8.56 19.09 1.14
N GLY A 125 -7.62 19.49 2.00
CA GLY A 125 -7.89 20.27 3.20
C GLY A 125 -8.97 19.64 4.09
N ASP A 126 -9.92 20.47 4.49
CA ASP A 126 -11.08 20.17 5.35
C ASP A 126 -12.04 19.12 4.78
N ARG A 127 -12.04 18.91 3.46
CA ARG A 127 -12.92 17.92 2.80
C ARG A 127 -12.64 16.47 3.24
N LEU A 128 -11.51 16.21 3.89
CA LEU A 128 -11.16 14.88 4.41
C LEU A 128 -11.31 14.80 5.94
N ASP A 129 -11.88 15.80 6.60
CA ASP A 129 -11.92 15.83 8.07
C ASP A 129 -12.79 14.73 8.68
N ALA A 130 -13.91 14.38 8.02
CA ALA A 130 -14.75 13.25 8.43
C ALA A 130 -13.96 11.94 8.39
N LEU A 131 -13.27 11.67 7.26
CA LEU A 131 -12.39 10.52 7.10
C LEU A 131 -11.30 10.48 8.16
N ARG A 132 -10.60 11.60 8.39
CA ARG A 132 -9.55 11.70 9.42
C ARG A 132 -10.10 11.45 10.82
N ALA A 133 -11.28 11.98 11.15
CA ALA A 133 -11.91 11.78 12.46
C ALA A 133 -12.27 10.30 12.69
N ARG A 134 -12.80 9.63 11.67
CA ARG A 134 -13.14 8.21 11.72
C ARG A 134 -11.91 7.33 11.92
N LEU A 135 -10.87 7.55 11.12
CA LEU A 135 -9.59 6.83 11.24
C LEU A 135 -8.89 7.09 12.60
N ARG A 136 -8.94 8.33 13.11
CA ARG A 136 -8.43 8.68 14.45
C ARG A 136 -9.15 7.94 15.56
N THR A 137 -10.47 7.81 15.46
CA THR A 137 -11.29 7.07 16.45
C THR A 137 -10.88 5.60 16.52
N ALA A 138 -10.37 5.03 15.42
CA ALA A 138 -9.81 3.68 15.36
C ALA A 138 -8.30 3.60 15.68
N GLY A 139 -7.64 4.72 16.00
CA GLY A 139 -6.22 4.79 16.33
C GLY A 139 -5.27 4.65 15.13
N LEU A 140 -5.70 5.07 13.94
CA LEU A 140 -4.93 4.92 12.69
C LEU A 140 -4.43 6.24 12.08
N ALA A 141 -4.88 7.38 12.59
CA ALA A 141 -4.53 8.72 12.12
C ALA A 141 -4.25 9.67 13.29
#